data_AF-A0A359H4B2-F1
#
_entry.id   AF-A0A359H4B2-F1
#
_cell.length_a   1.000
_cell.length_b   1.000
_cell.length_c   1.000
_cell.angle_alpha   90.00
_cell.angle_beta   90.00
_cell.angle_gamma   90.00
#
_symmetry.space_group_name_H-M   'P 1'
#
loop_
_entity.id
_entity.type
_entity.pdbx_description
1 polymer ?
#
loop_
_entity_poly.entity_id
_entity_poly.type
_entity_poly.pdbx_seq_one_letter_code
_entity_poly.pdbx_strand_id
1 'polypeptide(L)'
;MIIFTANSKNYLTKPAPMNITIKEVESSSDIARFIKFPHKLYKGNKQYVPVLNSDEFSILTKSPSLEYCTLKMWMSYDSRGKITGRIAAILNPRSNEFHAQKRIRFGWFDFIED
;
A
#
# COMPACT_ATOMS: atom_id res chain seq x y z
N MET A 1 9.21 -11.55 -10.50
CA MET A 1 10.45 -11.36 -9.71
C MET A 1 11.05 -10.05 -10.18
N ILE A 2 10.79 -8.95 -9.47
CA ILE A 2 11.35 -7.64 -9.87
C ILE A 2 12.69 -7.52 -9.17
N ILE A 3 13.77 -7.60 -9.95
CA ILE A 3 15.14 -7.35 -9.52
C ILE A 3 15.36 -5.85 -9.68
N PHE A 4 15.56 -5.13 -8.58
CA PHE A 4 15.99 -3.73 -8.64
C PHE A 4 17.52 -3.70 -8.60
N THR A 5 18.14 -3.44 -9.75
CA THR A 5 19.55 -3.04 -9.83
C THR A 5 19.59 -1.53 -9.62
N ALA A 6 20.01 -1.07 -8.44
CA ALA A 6 20.18 0.35 -8.17
C ALA A 6 21.46 0.85 -8.86
N ASN A 7 21.30 1.63 -9.93
CA ASN A 7 22.38 2.40 -10.54
C ASN A 7 22.24 3.86 -10.08
N SER A 8 23.33 4.42 -9.58
CA SER A 8 23.44 5.77 -9.03
C SER A 8 23.15 6.85 -10.08
N LYS A 9 22.32 7.85 -9.73
CA LYS A 9 22.50 9.27 -10.09
C LYS A 9 21.45 10.17 -9.41
N ASN A 10 21.97 11.11 -8.61
CA ASN A 10 21.42 12.37 -8.11
C ASN A 10 19.99 12.74 -8.52
N TYR A 11 19.07 12.61 -7.57
CA TYR A 11 17.91 13.49 -7.47
C TYR A 11 17.70 13.84 -5.98
N LEU A 12 17.12 15.01 -5.76
CA LEU A 12 16.43 15.47 -4.56
C LEU A 12 17.28 16.27 -3.56
N THR A 13 17.16 17.59 -3.71
CA THR A 13 17.02 18.52 -2.58
C THR A 13 16.36 17.82 -1.41
N LYS A 14 17.03 17.76 -0.26
CA LYS A 14 16.46 17.24 0.99
C LYS A 14 15.11 17.94 1.21
N PRO A 15 13.96 17.24 1.08
CA PRO A 15 12.69 17.88 1.38
C PRO A 15 12.72 18.35 2.83
N ALA A 16 12.05 19.46 3.11
CA ALA A 16 11.88 19.97 4.47
C ALA A 16 11.48 18.80 5.39
N PRO A 17 11.89 18.77 6.68
CA PRO A 17 11.56 17.67 7.57
C PRO A 17 10.03 17.55 7.70
N MET A 18 9.45 16.72 6.84
CA MET A 18 8.03 16.42 6.85
C MET A 18 7.83 15.38 7.92
N ASN A 19 7.15 15.79 8.99
CA ASN A 19 6.83 14.88 10.07
C ASN A 19 5.74 13.93 9.56
N ILE A 20 6.16 12.76 9.09
CA ILE A 20 5.27 11.71 8.61
C ILE A 20 5.00 10.72 9.73
N THR A 21 3.72 10.48 10.02
CA THR A 21 3.28 9.43 10.93
C THR A 21 2.77 8.23 10.15
N ILE A 22 3.27 7.04 10.45
CA ILE A 22 2.77 5.79 9.88
C ILE A 22 1.77 5.17 10.86
N LYS A 23 0.62 4.75 10.35
CA LYS A 23 -0.39 4.01 11.13
C LYS A 23 -0.77 2.73 10.43
N GLU A 24 -0.89 1.67 11.22
CA GLU A 24 -1.47 0.42 10.76
C GLU A 24 -2.98 0.58 10.54
N VAL A 25 -3.49 -0.12 9.52
CA VAL A 25 -4.91 -0.15 9.18
C VAL A 25 -5.57 -1.27 9.97
N GLU A 26 -6.35 -0.92 11.00
CA GLU A 26 -6.95 -1.91 11.92
C GLU A 26 -8.48 -1.94 11.84
N SER A 27 -9.11 -0.80 11.53
CA SER A 27 -10.58 -0.70 11.52
C SER A 27 -11.16 -0.73 10.11
N SER A 28 -12.43 -1.14 9.97
CA SER A 28 -13.18 -1.04 8.71
C SER A 28 -13.19 0.39 8.14
N SER A 29 -13.13 1.40 9.02
CA SER A 29 -13.05 2.79 8.60
C SER A 29 -11.69 3.14 7.96
N ASP A 30 -10.60 2.54 8.48
CA ASP A 30 -9.26 2.71 7.93
C ASP A 30 -9.14 1.98 6.59
N ILE A 31 -9.71 0.78 6.46
CA ILE A 31 -9.76 0.05 5.20
C ILE A 31 -10.50 0.88 4.13
N ALA A 32 -11.62 1.51 4.50
CA ALA A 32 -12.34 2.38 3.58
C ALA A 32 -11.51 3.62 3.17
N ARG A 33 -10.71 4.19 4.07
CA ARG A 33 -9.76 5.28 3.74
C ARG A 33 -8.66 4.78 2.80
N PHE A 34 -8.11 3.59 3.08
CA PHE A 34 -7.09 2.94 2.28
C PHE A 34 -7.54 2.70 0.84
N ILE A 35 -8.75 2.18 0.65
CA ILE A 35 -9.38 1.94 -0.66
C ILE A 35 -9.63 3.24 -1.44
N LYS A 36 -10.15 4.27 -0.76
CA LYS A 36 -10.52 5.54 -1.41
C LYS A 36 -9.32 6.44 -1.73
N PHE A 37 -8.17 6.21 -1.12
CA PHE A 37 -6.97 7.01 -1.33
C PHE A 37 -6.58 7.17 -2.81
N PRO A 38 -6.39 6.09 -3.61
CA PRO A 38 -6.07 6.21 -5.04
C PRO A 38 -7.14 6.96 -5.83
N HIS A 39 -8.42 6.83 -5.47
CA HIS A 39 -9.51 7.56 -6.14
C HIS A 39 -9.35 9.08 -5.96
N LYS A 40 -8.85 9.50 -4.79
CA LYS A 40 -8.53 10.89 -4.51
C LYS A 40 -7.23 11.33 -5.19
N LEU A 41 -6.20 10.47 -5.17
CA LEU A 41 -4.90 10.75 -5.75
C LEU A 41 -4.99 10.97 -7.27
N TYR A 42 -5.72 10.10 -7.96
CA TYR A 42 -5.84 10.12 -9.42
C TYR A 42 -7.12 10.82 -9.91
N LYS A 43 -7.73 11.68 -9.08
CA LYS A 43 -8.94 12.45 -9.41
C LYS A 43 -8.63 13.50 -10.49
N GLY A 44 -8.68 13.09 -11.75
CA GLY A 44 -8.33 13.92 -12.91
C GLY A 44 -7.44 13.22 -13.93
N ASN A 45 -6.88 12.05 -13.58
CA ASN A 45 -6.15 11.23 -14.53
C ASN A 45 -7.14 10.47 -15.43
N LYS A 46 -7.14 10.77 -16.74
CA LYS A 46 -8.02 10.13 -17.73
C LYS A 46 -7.78 8.63 -17.90
N GLN A 47 -6.60 8.13 -17.52
CA GLN A 47 -6.22 6.73 -17.61
C GLN A 47 -6.51 5.95 -16.32
N TYR A 48 -7.00 6.63 -15.29
CA TYR A 48 -7.33 5.98 -14.02
C TYR A 48 -8.71 5.35 -14.08
N VAL A 49 -8.76 4.03 -13.94
CA VAL A 49 -10.01 3.28 -13.81
C VAL A 49 -10.24 3.01 -12.32
N PRO A 50 -11.21 3.68 -11.68
CA PRO A 50 -11.53 3.43 -10.28
C PRO A 50 -12.08 2.02 -10.11
N VAL A 51 -11.68 1.37 -9.01
CA VAL A 51 -12.18 0.05 -8.62
C VAL A 51 -13.48 0.20 -7.82
N LEU A 52 -14.28 -0.87 -7.78
CA LEU A 52 -15.46 -0.90 -6.92
C LEU A 52 -15.02 -1.04 -5.46
N ASN A 53 -15.40 -0.06 -4.63
CA ASN A 53 -15.03 -0.04 -3.22
C ASN A 53 -15.47 -1.30 -2.47
N SER A 54 -16.63 -1.87 -2.83
CA SER A 54 -17.17 -3.09 -2.22
C SER A 54 -16.28 -4.31 -2.49
N ASP A 55 -15.78 -4.41 -3.71
CA ASP A 55 -15.01 -5.55 -4.17
C ASP A 55 -13.63 -5.52 -3.55
N GLU A 56 -13.00 -4.34 -3.53
CA GLU A 56 -11.71 -4.16 -2.88
C GLU A 56 -11.81 -4.38 -1.36
N PHE A 57 -12.91 -3.94 -0.73
CA PHE A 57 -13.17 -4.25 0.67
C PHE A 57 -13.29 -5.76 0.92
N SER A 58 -14.01 -6.47 0.06
CA SER A 58 -14.15 -7.93 0.15
C SER A 58 -12.80 -8.63 -0.02
N ILE A 59 -11.97 -8.20 -0.98
CA ILE A 59 -10.63 -8.75 -1.20
C ILE A 59 -9.74 -8.57 0.03
N LEU A 60 -9.79 -7.40 0.68
CA LEU A 60 -8.92 -7.07 1.81
C LEU A 60 -9.41 -7.64 3.16
N THR A 61 -10.66 -8.10 3.25
CA THR A 61 -11.25 -8.57 4.53
C THR A 61 -11.80 -9.99 4.52
N LYS A 62 -12.28 -10.49 3.38
CA LYS A 62 -13.02 -11.75 3.26
C LYS A 62 -12.46 -12.70 2.20
N SER A 63 -11.31 -12.38 1.61
CA SER A 63 -10.70 -13.25 0.61
C SER A 63 -10.27 -14.58 1.24
N PRO A 64 -10.52 -15.75 0.60
CA PRO A 64 -10.02 -17.05 1.06
C PRO A 64 -8.51 -17.07 1.26
N SER A 65 -7.78 -16.21 0.54
CA SER A 65 -6.33 -16.05 0.69
C SER A 65 -5.91 -15.64 2.10
N LEU A 66 -6.77 -14.95 2.85
CA LEU A 66 -6.49 -14.48 4.21
C LEU A 66 -6.51 -15.61 5.26
N GLU A 67 -7.06 -16.78 4.92
CA GLU A 67 -7.02 -17.95 5.82
C GLU A 67 -5.60 -18.48 6.03
N TYR A 68 -4.71 -18.25 5.05
CA TYR A 68 -3.34 -18.74 5.09
C TYR A 68 -2.28 -17.67 4.78
N CYS A 69 -2.66 -16.51 4.24
CA CYS A 69 -1.77 -15.37 4.05
C CYS A 69 -2.01 -14.33 5.12
N THR A 70 -0.94 -13.77 5.67
CA THR A 70 -1.02 -12.61 6.55
C THR A 70 -0.96 -11.34 5.69
N LEU A 71 -2.03 -10.56 5.72
CA LEU A 71 -2.10 -9.23 5.12
C LEU A 71 -1.92 -8.18 6.23
N LYS A 72 -0.99 -7.25 6.01
CA LYS A 72 -0.79 -6.07 6.84
C LYS A 72 -0.81 -4.83 5.96
N MET A 73 -1.46 -3.77 6.42
CA MET A 73 -1.67 -2.55 5.65
C MET A 73 -1.28 -1.35 6.50
N TRP A 74 -0.68 -0.35 5.86
CA TRP A 74 -0.29 0.89 6.51
C TRP A 74 -0.66 2.10 5.65
N MET A 75 -0.96 3.19 6.32
CA MET A 75 -1.14 4.51 5.72
C MET A 75 -0.16 5.50 6.37
N SER A 76 0.36 6.41 5.57
CA SER A 76 1.19 7.52 6.03
C SER A 76 0.36 8.80 6.11
N TYR A 77 0.66 9.63 7.11
CA TYR A 77 -0.02 10.89 7.39
C TYR A 77 0.98 12.02 7.50
N ASP A 78 0.68 13.18 6.94
CA ASP A 78 1.44 14.41 7.17
C ASP A 78 1.17 15.02 8.56
N SER A 79 1.88 16.11 8.87
CA SER A 79 1.71 16.87 10.10
C SER A 79 0.31 17.50 10.27
N ARG A 80 -0.47 17.59 9.19
CA ARG A 80 -1.85 18.09 9.17
C ARG A 80 -2.88 16.95 9.26
N GLY A 81 -2.43 15.70 9.38
CA GLY A 81 -3.29 14.52 9.46
C GLY A 81 -3.89 14.08 8.12
N LYS A 82 -3.37 14.55 6.99
CA LYS A 82 -3.79 14.11 5.65
C LYS A 82 -3.00 12.87 5.24
N ILE A 83 -3.69 11.90 4.64
CA ILE A 83 -3.06 10.70 4.09
C ILE A 83 -2.14 11.11 2.94
N THR A 84 -0.86 10.71 3.02
CA THR A 84 0.17 10.96 2.01
C THR A 84 0.52 9.71 1.21
N GLY A 85 0.13 8.53 1.67
CA GLY A 85 0.42 7.28 0.99
C GLY A 85 -0.18 6.07 1.67
N ARG A 86 -0.11 4.94 0.97
CA ARG A 86 -0.56 3.63 1.42
C ARG A 86 0.36 2.52 0.92
N ILE A 87 0.44 1.44 1.69
CA ILE A 87 1.14 0.20 1.31
C ILE A 87 0.51 -0.99 2.01
N ALA A 88 0.48 -2.13 1.32
CA ALA A 88 0.13 -3.43 1.89
C ALA A 88 1.31 -4.40 1.77
N ALA A 89 1.53 -5.20 2.80
CA ALA A 89 2.43 -6.36 2.79
C ALA A 89 1.62 -7.64 2.93
N ILE A 90 1.98 -8.64 2.12
CA ILE A 90 1.36 -9.95 2.07
C ILE A 90 2.45 -10.98 2.30
N LEU A 91 2.34 -11.69 3.41
CA LEU A 91 3.16 -12.86 3.71
C LEU A 91 2.36 -14.11 3.34
N ASN A 92 2.93 -14.94 2.47
CA ASN A 92 2.36 -16.24 2.11
C ASN A 92 3.33 -17.36 2.57
N PRO A 93 3.09 -17.97 3.75
CA PRO A 93 3.91 -19.05 4.28
C PRO A 93 3.94 -20.27 3.36
N ARG A 94 2.80 -20.68 2.78
CA ARG A 94 2.71 -21.85 1.89
C ARG A 94 3.60 -21.69 0.65
N SER A 95 3.60 -20.50 0.04
CA SER A 95 4.48 -20.19 -1.09
C SER A 95 5.96 -20.19 -0.69
N ASN A 96 6.26 -19.74 0.53
CA ASN A 96 7.61 -19.71 1.06
C ASN A 96 8.13 -21.13 1.33
N GLU A 97 7.30 -22.00 1.89
CA GLU A 97 7.61 -23.42 2.13
C GLU A 97 7.82 -24.16 0.81
N PHE A 98 6.88 -24.05 -0.14
CA PHE A 98 6.94 -24.75 -1.42
C PHE A 98 8.18 -24.39 -2.25
N HIS A 99 8.60 -23.12 -2.20
CA HIS A 99 9.75 -22.64 -2.96
C HIS A 99 11.05 -22.53 -2.13
N ALA A 100 11.04 -22.99 -0.88
CA ALA A 100 12.16 -22.83 0.07
C ALA A 100 12.72 -21.40 0.13
N GLN A 101 11.83 -20.41 0.23
CA GLN A 101 12.16 -18.99 0.16
C GLN A 101 11.57 -18.22 1.33
N LYS A 102 12.21 -17.10 1.70
CA LYS A 102 11.67 -16.15 2.68
C LYS A 102 11.26 -14.87 1.96
N ARG A 103 10.04 -14.84 1.42
CA ARG A 103 9.54 -13.71 0.61
C ARG A 103 8.31 -13.09 1.25
N ILE A 104 8.23 -11.76 1.12
CA ILE A 104 7.05 -10.94 1.37
C ILE A 104 6.73 -10.23 0.06
N ARG A 105 5.44 -10.10 -0.25
CA ARG A 105 4.97 -9.32 -1.40
C ARG A 105 4.44 -7.99 -0.91
N PHE A 106 4.77 -6.91 -1.61
CA PHE A 106 4.17 -5.61 -1.36
C PHE A 106 3.19 -5.29 -2.48
N GLY A 107 2.09 -4.65 -2.13
CA GLY A 107 1.04 -4.22 -3.06
C GLY A 107 0.38 -2.95 -2.57
N TRP A 108 -0.58 -2.43 -3.36
CA TRP A 108 -1.30 -1.18 -3.05
C TRP A 108 -0.34 -0.05 -2.66
N PHE A 109 0.73 0.12 -3.44
CA PHE A 109 1.76 1.11 -3.18
C PHE A 109 1.45 2.38 -3.96
N ASP A 110 0.85 3.35 -3.28
CA ASP A 110 0.52 4.67 -3.83
C ASP A 110 0.95 5.74 -2.83
N PHE A 111 1.59 6.81 -3.30
CA PHE A 111 2.00 7.94 -2.48
C PHE A 111 1.97 9.24 -3.28
N ILE A 112 1.94 10.35 -2.57
CA ILE A 112 2.07 11.69 -3.15
C ILE A 112 3.56 12.05 -3.15
N GLU A 113 4.07 12.48 -4.30
CA GLU A 113 5.37 13.16 -4.38
C GLU A 113 5.20 14.60 -3.86
N ASP A 114 5.70 14.88 -2.67
CA ASP A 114 5.73 16.19 -2.00
C ASP A 114 7.09 16.37 -1.30
#